data_AF-A0A8T2SFQ5-F1
#
_entry.id   AF-A0A8T2SFQ5-F1
#
_cell.length_a   1.000
_cell.length_b   1.000
_cell.length_c   1.000
_cell.angle_alpha   90.00
_cell.angle_beta   90.00
_cell.angle_gamma   90.00
#
_symmetry.space_group_name_H-M   'P 1'
#
loop_
_entity.id
_entity.type
_entity.pdbx_description
1 polymer ?
#
loop_
_entity_poly.entity_id
_entity_poly.type
_entity_poly.pdbx_seq_one_letter_code
_entity_poly.pdbx_strand_id
1 'polypeptide(L)'
;MKYLRFLRKRMNTKPSKGPIHFRAPSRILWRTIRGMIPHKTKRGAAALERLKAFEGIPAPYDKMKRMVIPDALKVLRLQPGHKFCILGRLSSEVGWHHYDIVKELEEKRKAKAKVFYERKKQLVQLRLKAEKRVEEKLDDVKAVLDPISYKC
;
A
#
# COMPACT_ATOMS: atom_id res chain seq x y z
N MET A 1 -7.10 -21.30 15.96
CA MET A 1 -6.84 -20.27 14.93
C MET A 1 -8.11 -19.52 14.51
N LYS A 2 -8.12 -18.18 14.58
CA LYS A 2 -9.30 -17.31 14.34
C LYS A 2 -9.90 -17.46 12.94
N TYR A 3 -9.06 -17.47 11.90
CA TYR A 3 -9.52 -17.53 10.51
C TYR A 3 -10.11 -18.91 10.15
N LEU A 4 -9.52 -20.01 10.62
CA LEU A 4 -10.08 -21.36 10.42
C LEU A 4 -11.50 -21.51 11.00
N ARG A 5 -11.78 -20.90 12.18
CA ARG A 5 -13.15 -20.85 12.73
C ARG A 5 -14.11 -20.09 11.82
N PHE A 6 -13.66 -19.03 11.16
CA PHE A 6 -14.45 -18.32 10.16
C PHE A 6 -14.77 -19.22 8.95
N LEU A 7 -13.83 -20.04 8.49
CA LEU A 7 -14.04 -20.96 7.37
C LEU A 7 -15.09 -22.03 7.63
N ARG A 8 -15.18 -22.48 8.89
CA ARG A 8 -16.21 -23.45 9.31
C ARG A 8 -17.63 -22.88 9.24
N LYS A 9 -17.80 -21.55 9.22
CA LYS A 9 -19.12 -20.92 9.07
C LYS A 9 -19.61 -21.08 7.64
N ARG A 10 -20.54 -22.00 7.41
CA ARG A 10 -21.19 -22.24 6.12
C ARG A 10 -22.70 -22.39 6.31
N MET A 11 -23.48 -22.08 5.27
CA MET A 11 -24.90 -22.43 5.25
C MET A 11 -25.02 -23.96 5.15
N ASN A 12 -25.81 -24.59 6.01
CA ASN A 12 -25.92 -26.05 6.06
C ASN A 12 -26.64 -26.62 4.82
N THR A 13 -27.70 -25.97 4.38
CA THR A 13 -28.56 -26.43 3.27
C THR A 13 -27.89 -26.27 1.90
N LYS A 14 -27.39 -25.07 1.58
CA LYS A 14 -26.70 -24.78 0.32
C LYS A 14 -25.47 -23.90 0.55
N PRO A 15 -24.28 -24.49 0.70
CA PRO A 15 -23.05 -23.74 1.02
C PRO A 15 -22.75 -22.59 0.04
N SER A 16 -23.12 -22.72 -1.24
CA SER A 16 -22.92 -21.67 -2.26
C SER A 16 -23.76 -20.41 -2.06
N LYS A 17 -24.87 -20.48 -1.31
CA LYS A 17 -25.66 -19.31 -0.89
C LYS A 17 -25.22 -18.74 0.47
N GLY A 18 -24.24 -19.36 1.11
CA GLY A 18 -23.73 -18.97 2.43
C GLY A 18 -22.66 -17.88 2.38
N PRO A 19 -22.00 -17.63 3.53
CA PRO A 19 -20.88 -16.72 3.60
C PRO A 19 -19.72 -17.16 2.69
N ILE A 20 -19.28 -16.26 1.80
CA ILE A 20 -18.12 -16.50 0.95
C ILE A 20 -16.84 -16.11 1.69
N HIS A 21 -15.89 -17.03 1.72
CA HIS A 21 -14.62 -16.86 2.40
C HIS A 21 -13.50 -16.54 1.41
N PHE A 22 -13.25 -15.25 1.17
CA PHE A 22 -12.17 -14.83 0.28
C PHE A 22 -10.80 -15.16 0.86
N ARG A 23 -9.95 -15.81 0.05
CA ARG A 23 -8.58 -16.23 0.43
C ARG A 23 -7.52 -15.17 0.17
N ALA A 24 -7.72 -14.35 -0.86
CA ALA A 24 -6.72 -13.38 -1.27
C ALA A 24 -6.59 -12.22 -0.25
N PRO A 25 -5.36 -11.74 0.06
CA PRO A 25 -5.13 -10.67 1.03
C PRO A 25 -5.93 -9.40 0.74
N SER A 26 -6.02 -8.97 -0.53
CA SER A 26 -6.76 -7.75 -0.91
C SER A 26 -8.25 -7.88 -0.59
N ARG A 27 -8.82 -9.07 -0.81
CA ARG A 27 -10.23 -9.37 -0.59
C ARG A 27 -10.55 -9.55 0.89
N ILE A 28 -9.59 -10.02 1.69
CA ILE A 28 -9.72 -10.03 3.16
C ILE A 28 -9.77 -8.59 3.71
N LEU A 29 -8.90 -7.70 3.21
CA LEU A 29 -8.92 -6.28 3.57
C LEU A 29 -10.23 -5.62 3.13
N TRP A 30 -10.64 -5.81 1.88
CA TRP A 30 -11.90 -5.30 1.34
C TRP A 30 -13.11 -5.77 2.16
N ARG A 31 -13.14 -7.05 2.55
CA ARG A 31 -14.22 -7.60 3.37
C ARG A 31 -14.24 -6.99 4.78
N THR A 32 -13.08 -6.70 5.35
CA THR A 32 -12.96 -6.01 6.65
C THR A 32 -13.52 -4.59 6.55
N ILE A 33 -13.12 -3.82 5.53
CA ILE A 33 -13.62 -2.46 5.31
C ILE A 33 -15.12 -2.46 4.99
N ARG A 34 -15.61 -3.41 4.19
CA ARG A 34 -17.05 -3.62 3.95
C ARG A 34 -17.84 -3.87 5.24
N GLY A 35 -17.23 -4.50 6.25
CA GLY A 35 -17.84 -4.71 7.56
C GLY A 35 -17.96 -3.43 8.39
N MET A 36 -17.13 -2.42 8.12
CA MET A 36 -17.12 -1.12 8.80
C MET A 36 -18.06 -0.10 8.12
N ILE A 37 -18.47 -0.36 6.88
CA ILE A 37 -19.31 0.54 6.07
C ILE A 37 -20.75 -0.01 5.99
N PRO A 38 -21.81 0.84 6.01
CA PRO A 38 -23.19 0.43 5.77
C PRO A 38 -23.45 0.03 4.31
N HIS A 39 -22.81 -1.06 3.86
CA HIS A 39 -22.72 -1.51 2.47
C HIS A 39 -24.04 -1.98 1.85
N LYS A 40 -25.10 -2.14 2.64
CA LYS A 40 -26.45 -2.44 2.14
C LYS A 40 -27.17 -1.19 1.61
N THR A 41 -26.70 0.00 1.96
CA THR A 41 -27.24 1.27 1.47
C THR A 41 -26.57 1.67 0.15
N LYS A 42 -27.26 2.44 -0.70
CA LYS A 42 -26.70 2.97 -1.96
C LYS A 42 -25.41 3.77 -1.72
N ARG A 43 -25.39 4.59 -0.67
CA ARG A 43 -24.20 5.38 -0.26
C ARG A 43 -23.01 4.47 0.10
N GLY A 44 -23.26 3.43 0.90
CA GLY A 44 -22.21 2.48 1.29
C GLY A 44 -21.68 1.64 0.13
N ALA A 45 -22.56 1.25 -0.81
CA ALA A 45 -22.16 0.59 -2.04
C ALA A 45 -21.24 1.49 -2.89
N ALA A 46 -21.61 2.75 -3.10
CA ALA A 46 -20.79 3.73 -3.82
C ALA A 46 -19.43 3.99 -3.13
N ALA A 47 -19.38 3.97 -1.80
CA ALA A 47 -18.12 4.10 -1.07
C ALA A 47 -17.19 2.89 -1.32
N LEU A 48 -17.73 1.68 -1.36
CA LEU A 48 -16.95 0.47 -1.65
C LEU A 48 -16.47 0.39 -3.10
N GLU A 49 -17.21 0.96 -4.04
CA GLU A 49 -16.80 1.04 -5.44
C GLU A 49 -15.57 1.93 -5.65
N ARG A 50 -15.44 3.01 -4.86
CA ARG A 50 -14.27 3.88 -4.87
C ARG A 50 -13.02 3.21 -4.30
N LEU A 51 -13.18 2.20 -3.44
CA LEU A 51 -12.07 1.47 -2.84
C LEU A 51 -11.54 0.40 -3.80
N LYS A 52 -10.26 0.53 -4.17
CA LYS A 52 -9.52 -0.49 -4.92
C LYS A 52 -8.42 -1.07 -4.04
N ALA A 53 -8.35 -2.40 -3.97
CA ALA A 53 -7.33 -3.12 -3.22
C ALA A 53 -6.70 -4.17 -4.14
N PHE A 54 -5.37 -4.27 -4.11
CA PHE A 54 -4.58 -5.14 -4.98
C PHE A 54 -3.56 -5.94 -4.17
N GLU A 55 -3.18 -7.10 -4.67
CA GLU A 55 -1.98 -7.81 -4.25
C GLU A 55 -0.77 -7.31 -5.04
N GLY A 56 0.32 -7.00 -4.34
CA GLY A 56 1.46 -6.33 -4.95
C GLY A 56 1.08 -4.91 -5.42
N ILE A 57 1.86 -4.37 -6.36
CA ILE A 57 1.68 -3.02 -6.87
C ILE A 57 1.60 -3.08 -8.40
N PRO A 58 0.38 -3.20 -8.95
CA PRO A 58 0.19 -3.28 -10.39
C PRO A 58 0.42 -1.92 -11.07
N ALA A 59 0.68 -1.94 -12.38
CA ALA A 59 0.65 -0.74 -13.21
C ALA A 59 -0.77 -0.13 -13.19
N PRO A 60 -0.94 1.20 -13.13
CA PRO A 60 0.09 2.26 -13.19
C PRO A 60 0.65 2.72 -11.83
N TYR A 61 0.28 2.06 -10.72
CA TYR A 61 0.61 2.51 -9.36
C TYR A 61 2.07 2.24 -8.95
N ASP A 62 2.79 1.42 -9.71
CA ASP A 62 4.20 1.09 -9.51
C ASP A 62 5.12 2.31 -9.64
N LYS A 63 4.73 3.29 -10.47
CA LYS A 63 5.48 4.53 -10.74
C LYS A 63 5.00 5.72 -9.90
N MET A 64 3.89 5.58 -9.17
CA MET A 64 3.31 6.67 -8.39
C MET A 64 3.91 6.72 -6.98
N LYS A 65 3.99 7.93 -6.40
CA LYS A 65 4.37 8.10 -4.99
C LYS A 65 3.25 7.53 -4.12
N ARG A 66 3.56 6.50 -3.35
CA ARG A 66 2.63 5.87 -2.41
C ARG A 66 2.68 6.58 -1.07
N MET A 67 1.50 6.77 -0.48
CA MET A 67 1.34 7.37 0.83
C MET A 67 1.26 6.29 1.91
N VAL A 68 1.58 6.69 3.15
CA VAL A 68 1.53 5.84 4.33
C VAL A 68 0.59 6.50 5.34
N ILE A 69 -0.18 5.70 6.06
CA ILE A 69 -1.04 6.14 7.16
C ILE A 69 -0.29 5.85 8.47
N PRO A 70 0.29 6.85 9.15
CA PRO A 70 1.08 6.62 10.36
C PRO A 70 0.31 5.87 11.44
N ASP A 71 -0.98 6.17 11.57
CA ASP A 71 -1.84 5.56 12.57
C ASP A 71 -2.07 4.06 12.40
N ALA A 72 -1.80 3.53 11.20
CA ALA A 72 -1.92 2.10 10.90
C ALA A 72 -0.57 1.38 10.90
N LEU A 73 0.55 2.07 11.16
CA LEU A 73 1.87 1.48 11.11
C LEU A 73 2.14 0.57 12.30
N LYS A 74 2.46 -0.69 12.01
CA LYS A 74 2.87 -1.68 13.02
C LYS A 74 4.00 -1.20 13.92
N VAL A 75 5.01 -0.51 13.37
CA VAL A 75 6.17 -0.04 14.15
C VAL A 75 5.79 1.02 15.19
N LEU A 76 4.73 1.80 14.93
CA LEU A 76 4.24 2.84 15.85
C LEU A 76 3.18 2.30 16.82
N ARG A 77 2.39 1.32 16.38
CA ARG A 77 1.21 0.84 17.13
C ARG A 77 1.45 -0.43 17.94
N LEU A 78 2.52 -1.18 17.66
CA LEU A 78 2.81 -2.44 18.35
C LEU A 78 4.11 -2.31 19.16
N GLN A 79 4.06 -2.68 20.44
CA GLN A 79 5.25 -2.70 21.29
C GLN A 79 6.30 -3.71 20.78
N PRO A 80 7.60 -3.39 20.92
CA PRO A 80 8.68 -4.34 20.62
C PRO A 80 8.50 -5.67 21.37
N GLY A 81 8.85 -6.79 20.74
CA GLY A 81 8.73 -8.14 21.32
C GLY A 81 7.39 -8.84 21.06
N HIS A 82 6.32 -8.11 20.69
CA HIS A 82 5.03 -8.73 20.39
C HIS A 82 5.02 -9.43 19.02
N LYS A 83 4.57 -10.68 19.00
CA LYS A 83 4.42 -11.47 17.78
C LYS A 83 3.28 -10.90 16.93
N PHE A 84 3.48 -10.87 15.61
CA PHE A 84 2.48 -10.44 14.63
C PHE A 84 2.36 -11.47 13.51
N CYS A 85 1.27 -11.38 12.75
CA CYS A 85 1.00 -12.25 11.61
C CYS A 85 0.97 -11.42 10.33
N ILE A 86 1.64 -11.93 9.28
CA ILE A 86 1.63 -11.33 7.96
C ILE A 86 0.41 -11.88 7.21
N LEU A 87 -0.45 -10.98 6.72
CA LEU A 87 -1.67 -11.37 6.03
C LEU A 87 -1.40 -12.22 4.77
N GLY A 88 -0.33 -11.93 4.03
CA GLY A 88 0.08 -12.72 2.86
C GLY A 88 0.38 -14.18 3.21
N ARG A 89 1.14 -14.42 4.29
CA ARG A 89 1.44 -15.78 4.76
C ARG A 89 0.18 -16.50 5.24
N LEU A 90 -0.62 -15.84 6.06
CA LEU A 90 -1.91 -16.40 6.51
C LEU A 90 -2.78 -16.80 5.31
N SER A 91 -2.84 -15.93 4.29
CA SER A 91 -3.64 -16.16 3.08
C SER A 91 -3.15 -17.39 2.31
N SER A 92 -1.84 -17.56 2.17
CA SER A 92 -1.25 -18.75 1.54
C SER A 92 -1.65 -20.03 2.27
N GLU A 93 -1.49 -20.06 3.60
CA GLU A 93 -1.84 -21.22 4.44
C GLU A 93 -3.32 -21.61 4.38
N VAL A 94 -4.22 -20.67 4.06
CA VAL A 94 -5.68 -20.93 4.00
C VAL A 94 -6.19 -21.24 2.60
N GLY A 95 -5.32 -21.25 1.58
CA GLY A 95 -5.65 -21.62 0.20
C GLY A 95 -5.62 -20.46 -0.80
N TRP A 96 -4.72 -19.48 -0.63
CA TRP A 96 -4.43 -18.49 -1.67
C TRP A 96 -3.20 -18.92 -2.49
N HIS A 97 -3.43 -19.30 -3.75
CA HIS A 97 -2.41 -19.92 -4.60
C HIS A 97 -1.42 -18.95 -5.27
N HIS A 98 -1.70 -17.64 -5.31
CA HIS A 98 -0.88 -16.67 -6.04
C HIS A 98 0.23 -16.04 -5.20
N TYR A 99 0.51 -16.59 -4.01
CA TYR A 99 1.50 -16.04 -3.09
C TYR A 99 2.89 -15.94 -3.75
N ASP A 100 3.37 -17.02 -4.35
CA ASP A 100 4.71 -17.08 -4.95
C ASP A 100 4.81 -16.27 -6.24
N ILE A 101 3.75 -16.27 -7.05
CA ILE A 101 3.67 -15.46 -8.28
C ILE A 101 3.78 -13.97 -7.95
N VAL A 102 3.01 -13.48 -6.98
CA VAL A 102 3.06 -12.07 -6.56
C VAL A 102 4.42 -11.73 -5.98
N LYS A 103 5.04 -12.65 -5.23
CA LYS A 103 6.40 -12.47 -4.69
C LYS A 103 7.41 -12.28 -5.81
N GLU A 104 7.39 -13.11 -6.84
CA GLU A 104 8.28 -13.00 -8.00
C GLU A 104 8.08 -11.67 -8.76
N LEU A 105 6.83 -11.29 -9.00
CA LEU A 105 6.48 -10.03 -9.67
C LEU A 105 6.94 -8.81 -8.86
N GLU A 106 6.79 -8.83 -7.54
CA GLU A 106 7.26 -7.76 -6.67
C GLU A 106 8.78 -7.66 -6.63
N GLU A 107 9.53 -8.77 -6.71
CA GLU A 107 10.99 -8.73 -6.83
C GLU A 107 11.42 -8.10 -8.16
N LYS A 108 10.79 -8.48 -9.28
CA LYS A 108 11.01 -7.82 -10.58
C LYS A 108 10.72 -6.33 -10.52
N ARG A 109 9.62 -5.93 -9.84
CA ARG A 109 9.25 -4.51 -9.66
C ARG A 109 10.28 -3.76 -8.82
N LYS A 110 10.76 -4.34 -7.71
CA LYS A 110 11.79 -3.73 -6.85
C LYS A 110 13.12 -3.56 -7.58
N ALA A 111 13.52 -4.53 -8.40
CA ALA A 111 14.73 -4.42 -9.21
C ALA A 111 14.67 -3.21 -10.16
N LYS A 112 13.55 -3.04 -10.88
CA LYS A 112 13.31 -1.86 -11.73
C LYS A 112 13.29 -0.55 -10.92
N ALA A 113 12.65 -0.56 -9.77
CA ALA A 113 12.59 0.61 -8.89
C ALA A 113 13.96 1.01 -8.33
N LYS A 114 14.85 0.04 -8.07
CA LYS A 114 16.22 0.28 -7.62
C LYS A 114 17.03 1.02 -8.69
N VAL A 115 16.99 0.56 -9.94
CA VAL A 115 17.66 1.22 -11.07
C VAL A 115 17.16 2.66 -11.25
N PHE A 116 15.85 2.87 -11.18
CA PHE A 116 15.27 4.21 -11.23
C PHE A 116 15.76 5.10 -10.08
N TYR A 117 15.82 4.56 -8.86
CA TYR A 117 16.26 5.30 -7.68
C TYR A 117 17.74 5.70 -7.74
N GLU A 118 18.62 4.82 -8.23
CA GLU A 118 20.04 5.10 -8.42
C GLU A 118 20.24 6.24 -9.44
N ARG A 119 19.54 6.18 -10.58
CA ARG A 119 19.52 7.27 -11.57
C ARG A 119 18.99 8.57 -10.96
N LYS A 120 17.91 8.52 -10.19
CA LYS A 120 17.35 9.69 -9.51
C LYS A 120 18.35 10.31 -8.54
N LYS A 121 19.07 9.50 -7.76
CA LYS A 121 20.10 9.96 -6.82
C LYS A 121 21.23 10.70 -7.54
N GLN A 122 21.72 10.15 -8.66
CA GLN A 122 22.74 10.80 -9.49
C GLN A 122 22.25 12.15 -10.05
N LEU A 123 21.01 12.19 -10.58
CA LEU A 123 20.42 13.43 -11.09
C LEU A 123 20.24 14.49 -10.00
N VAL A 124 19.82 14.09 -8.80
CA VAL A 124 19.72 15.01 -7.64
C VAL A 124 21.09 15.57 -7.27
N GLN A 125 22.14 14.74 -7.25
CA GLN A 125 23.50 15.22 -6.98
C GLN A 125 24.01 16.20 -8.04
N LEU A 126 23.75 15.92 -9.33
CA LEU A 126 24.10 16.83 -10.42
C LEU A 126 23.34 18.16 -10.30
N ARG A 127 22.05 18.11 -9.96
CA ARG A 127 21.23 19.30 -9.72
C ARG A 127 21.80 20.15 -8.58
N LEU A 128 22.14 19.54 -7.44
CA LEU A 128 22.74 20.25 -6.31
C LEU A 128 24.08 20.90 -6.68
N LYS A 129 24.92 20.23 -7.48
CA LYS A 129 26.17 20.81 -7.98
C LYS A 129 25.91 22.00 -8.92
N ALA A 130 24.90 21.91 -9.78
CA ALA A 130 24.52 22.98 -10.69
C ALA A 130 23.94 24.19 -9.93
N GLU A 131 23.07 23.95 -8.94
CA GLU A 131 22.51 24.99 -8.07
C GLU A 131 23.62 25.77 -7.35
N LYS A 132 24.59 25.07 -6.74
CA LYS A 132 25.76 25.72 -6.10
C LYS A 132 26.61 26.56 -7.04
N ARG A 133 26.73 26.17 -8.31
CA ARG A 133 27.54 26.89 -9.30
C ARG A 133 26.89 28.20 -9.75
N VAL A 134 25.57 28.26 -9.72
CA VAL A 134 24.76 29.41 -10.20
C VAL A 134 24.24 30.24 -9.02
N GLU A 135 24.55 29.84 -7.78
CA GLU A 135 24.08 30.45 -6.54
C GLU A 135 24.26 31.97 -6.50
N GLU A 136 25.45 32.46 -6.82
CA GLU A 136 25.79 33.90 -6.86
C GLU A 136 24.98 34.70 -7.89
N LYS A 137 24.43 34.03 -8.92
CA LYS A 137 23.62 34.68 -9.97
C LYS A 137 22.13 34.69 -9.64
N LEU A 138 21.73 34.04 -8.55
CA LEU A 138 20.32 33.86 -8.17
C LEU A 138 19.92 34.74 -6.98
N ASP A 139 20.80 35.60 -6.50
CA ASP A 139 20.58 36.41 -5.29
C ASP A 139 19.36 37.34 -5.42
N ASP A 140 19.16 38.00 -6.57
CA ASP A 140 17.98 38.84 -6.83
C ASP A 140 16.67 38.03 -6.78
N VAL A 141 16.69 36.80 -7.30
CA VAL A 141 15.53 35.91 -7.32
C VAL A 141 15.25 35.35 -5.93
N LYS A 142 16.31 34.99 -5.18
CA LYS A 142 16.20 34.54 -3.79
C LYS A 142 15.69 35.65 -2.88
N ALA A 143 16.10 36.90 -3.08
CA ALA A 143 15.61 38.04 -2.29
C ALA A 143 14.09 38.23 -2.40
N VAL A 144 13.49 37.89 -3.55
CA VAL A 144 12.03 37.89 -3.75
C VAL A 144 11.36 36.65 -3.16
N LEU A 145 11.99 35.47 -3.26
CA LEU A 145 11.40 34.20 -2.83
C LEU A 145 11.52 33.95 -1.32
N ASP A 146 12.62 34.34 -0.69
CA ASP A 146 12.90 34.05 0.72
C ASP A 146 11.85 34.61 1.70
N PRO A 147 11.30 35.84 1.54
CA PRO A 147 10.25 36.37 2.40
C PRO A 147 8.90 35.65 2.24
N ILE A 148 8.66 35.05 1.08
CA ILE A 148 7.38 34.39 0.72
C ILE A 148 7.44 32.88 1.00
N SER A 149 8.63 32.30 0.95
CA SER A 149 8.83 30.87 1.17
C SER A 149 8.89 30.56 2.67
N TYR A 150 8.09 29.59 3.11
CA TYR A 150 8.31 28.98 4.42
C TYR A 150 9.55 28.10 4.34
N LYS A 151 10.60 28.46 5.09
CA LYS A 151 11.74 27.57 5.35
C LYS A 151 11.24 26.42 6.23
N CYS A 152 10.71 25.38 5.59
CA CYS A 152 10.40 24.10 6.23
C CYS A 152 11.66 23.27 6.47
#